data_AF-A0AAV8XFU4-F1
#
_entry.id   AF-A0AAV8XFU4-F1
#
_cell.length_a   1.000
_cell.length_b   1.000
_cell.length_c   1.000
_cell.angle_alpha   90.00
_cell.angle_beta   90.00
_cell.angle_gamma   90.00
#
_symmetry.space_group_name_H-M   'P 1'
#
loop_
_entity.id
_entity.type
_entity.pdbx_description
1 polymer ?
#
loop_
_entity_poly.entity_id
_entity_poly.type
_entity_poly.pdbx_seq_one_letter_code
_entity_poly.pdbx_strand_id
1 'polypeptide(L)'
;MKAMFTKQQNVFKKRVEEAEALNKRLKNMLAMRKQVQEHKINGKVERIGPWLKQEFDVFINLVEAEATLTGLLEDRATLQHQLDKLRANLETADTSECKSMEEDIELRSVQIQDLQQKLLDSNEENKSKTRFDKFQSMSEAKFALKVLFEQAGEIQKEKIQMQIKLNELQESYNEIQDKIRKSESQRKVMEEKNLEQLEYLQKSYEEKVTILLRQLRGVKVDGGY
;
A
#
# COMPACT_ATOMS: atom_id res chain seq x y z
N MET A 1 -21.10 -1.80 1.40
CA MET A 1 -20.49 -3.05 0.90
C MET A 1 -19.50 -2.80 -0.25
N LYS A 2 -19.91 -2.19 -1.38
CA LYS A 2 -19.02 -1.89 -2.53
C LYS A 2 -17.74 -1.09 -2.20
N ALA A 3 -17.83 -0.03 -1.40
CA ALA A 3 -16.65 0.80 -1.05
C ALA A 3 -15.58 0.05 -0.21
N MET A 4 -16.00 -0.90 0.64
CA MET A 4 -15.08 -1.71 1.45
C MET A 4 -14.34 -2.73 0.58
N PHE A 5 -15.05 -3.35 -0.37
CA PHE A 5 -14.49 -4.26 -1.35
C PHE A 5 -13.45 -3.56 -2.24
N THR A 6 -13.78 -2.38 -2.78
CA THR A 6 -12.83 -1.58 -3.59
C THR A 6 -11.59 -1.18 -2.80
N LYS A 7 -11.73 -0.81 -1.52
CA LYS A 7 -10.58 -0.48 -0.67
C LYS A 7 -9.68 -1.69 -0.46
N GLN A 8 -10.26 -2.86 -0.19
CA GLN A 8 -9.52 -4.11 -0.03
C GLN A 8 -8.77 -4.50 -1.33
N GLN A 9 -9.44 -4.41 -2.48
CA GLN A 9 -8.83 -4.68 -3.79
C GLN A 9 -7.65 -3.75 -4.09
N ASN A 10 -7.75 -2.46 -3.73
CA ASN A 10 -6.65 -1.52 -3.88
C ASN A 10 -5.46 -1.85 -2.99
N VAL A 11 -5.68 -2.31 -1.76
CA VAL A 11 -4.60 -2.74 -0.85
C VAL A 11 -3.88 -3.95 -1.43
N PHE A 12 -4.64 -4.93 -1.91
CA PHE A 12 -4.13 -6.13 -2.56
C PHE A 12 -3.32 -5.84 -3.81
N LYS A 13 -3.82 -4.98 -4.70
CA LYS A 13 -3.08 -4.57 -5.89
C LYS A 13 -1.75 -3.90 -5.55
N LYS A 14 -1.73 -3.01 -4.56
CA LYS A 14 -0.48 -2.38 -4.11
C LYS A 14 0.52 -3.39 -3.57
N ARG A 15 0.07 -4.37 -2.77
CA ARG A 15 0.94 -5.44 -2.25
C ARG A 15 1.53 -6.30 -3.35
N VAL A 16 0.76 -6.59 -4.40
CA VAL A 16 1.25 -7.29 -5.59
C VAL A 16 2.36 -6.49 -6.26
N GLU A 17 2.16 -5.19 -6.51
CA GLU A 17 3.16 -4.31 -7.12
C GLU A 17 4.45 -4.20 -6.27
N GLU A 18 4.29 -4.10 -4.95
CA GLU A 18 5.41 -4.10 -3.99
C GLU A 18 6.20 -5.42 -4.03
N ALA A 19 5.51 -6.56 -4.06
CA ALA A 19 6.15 -7.88 -4.15
C ALA A 19 6.91 -8.07 -5.47
N GLU A 20 6.38 -7.58 -6.59
CA GLU A 20 7.07 -7.61 -7.89
C GLU A 20 8.33 -6.72 -7.90
N ALA A 21 8.24 -5.53 -7.30
CA ALA A 21 9.38 -4.62 -7.19
C ALA A 21 10.50 -5.25 -6.34
N LEU A 22 10.15 -5.84 -5.19
CA LEU A 22 11.08 -6.56 -4.32
C LEU A 22 11.71 -7.75 -5.05
N ASN A 23 10.90 -8.53 -5.77
CA ASN A 23 11.34 -9.68 -6.56
C ASN A 23 12.41 -9.29 -7.61
N LYS A 24 12.15 -8.23 -8.38
CA LYS A 24 13.10 -7.69 -9.36
C LYS A 24 14.38 -7.20 -8.68
N ARG A 25 14.26 -6.45 -7.59
CA ARG A 25 15.39 -5.92 -6.82
C ARG A 25 16.27 -7.05 -6.29
N LEU A 26 15.66 -8.06 -5.65
CA LEU A 26 16.35 -9.22 -5.09
C LEU A 26 17.06 -10.03 -6.19
N LYS A 27 16.42 -10.26 -7.34
CA LYS A 27 17.03 -10.94 -8.48
C LYS A 27 18.33 -10.25 -8.93
N ASN A 28 18.30 -8.92 -9.06
CA ASN A 28 19.47 -8.15 -9.47
C ASN A 28 20.60 -8.24 -8.43
N MET A 29 20.30 -8.13 -7.14
CA MET A 29 21.31 -8.22 -6.09
C MET A 29 21.93 -9.62 -5.98
N LEU A 30 21.14 -10.69 -6.12
CA LEU A 30 21.67 -12.05 -6.14
C LEU A 30 22.57 -12.30 -7.35
N ALA A 31 22.24 -11.74 -8.51
CA ALA A 31 23.11 -11.78 -9.69
C ALA A 31 24.43 -11.04 -9.45
N MET A 32 24.38 -9.83 -8.88
CA MET A 32 25.58 -9.05 -8.53
C MET A 32 26.44 -9.75 -7.48
N ARG A 33 25.83 -10.39 -6.47
CA ARG A 33 26.55 -11.15 -5.44
C ARG A 33 27.35 -12.30 -6.06
N LYS A 34 26.79 -13.01 -7.05
CA LYS A 34 27.49 -14.07 -7.79
C LYS A 34 28.71 -13.54 -8.55
N GLN A 35 28.58 -12.40 -9.24
CA GLN A 35 29.70 -11.77 -9.97
C GLN A 35 30.82 -11.28 -9.05
N VAL A 36 30.47 -10.68 -7.91
CA VAL A 36 31.46 -10.20 -6.93
C VAL A 36 32.12 -11.37 -6.19
N GLN A 37 31.42 -12.48 -5.99
CA GLN A 37 31.98 -13.66 -5.34
C GLN A 37 33.15 -14.28 -6.10
N GLU A 38 33.21 -14.12 -7.42
CA GLU A 38 34.35 -14.57 -8.26
C GLU A 38 35.62 -13.75 -7.98
N HIS A 39 35.49 -12.55 -7.43
CA HIS A 39 36.60 -11.66 -7.11
C HIS A 39 36.98 -11.78 -5.63
N LYS A 40 38.12 -12.42 -5.34
CA LYS A 40 38.62 -12.53 -3.97
C LYS A 40 38.87 -11.15 -3.35
N ILE A 41 38.45 -11.00 -2.09
CA ILE A 41 38.88 -9.90 -1.22
C ILE A 41 40.37 -10.17 -0.92
N ASN A 42 41.26 -9.66 -1.77
CA ASN A 42 42.69 -9.95 -1.76
C ASN A 42 43.44 -9.35 -0.55
N GLY A 43 42.99 -9.61 0.69
CA GLY A 43 43.64 -9.15 1.92
C GLY A 43 43.74 -7.63 2.09
N LYS A 44 43.03 -6.87 1.25
CA LYS A 44 43.03 -5.40 1.29
C LYS A 44 41.86 -4.93 2.15
N VAL A 45 42.17 -4.39 3.32
CA VAL A 45 41.20 -3.86 4.29
C VAL A 45 40.21 -2.89 3.65
N GLU A 46 40.66 -2.04 2.72
CA GLU A 46 39.83 -1.09 1.99
C GLU A 46 38.69 -1.73 1.18
N ARG A 47 38.85 -2.99 0.75
CA ARG A 47 37.81 -3.73 -0.01
C ARG A 47 36.77 -4.37 0.88
N ILE A 48 37.04 -4.52 2.17
CA ILE A 48 36.11 -5.13 3.13
C ILE A 48 34.87 -4.28 3.29
N GLY A 49 35.02 -2.95 3.38
CA GLY A 49 33.90 -2.04 3.60
C GLY A 49 32.82 -2.14 2.51
N PRO A 50 33.16 -1.92 1.22
CA PRO A 50 32.20 -2.02 0.11
C PRO A 50 31.59 -3.41 -0.01
N TRP A 51 32.39 -4.48 0.12
CA TRP A 51 31.86 -5.85 0.07
C TRP A 51 30.88 -6.12 1.21
N LEU A 52 31.20 -5.69 2.43
CA LEU A 52 30.37 -5.91 3.59
C LEU A 52 29.04 -5.16 3.49
N LYS A 53 29.05 -3.93 2.96
CA LYS A 53 27.83 -3.18 2.66
C LYS A 53 26.97 -3.92 1.64
N GLN A 54 27.55 -4.41 0.55
CA GLN A 54 26.82 -5.20 -0.44
C GLN A 54 26.21 -6.48 0.14
N GLU A 55 26.96 -7.25 0.94
CA GLU A 55 26.43 -8.46 1.60
C GLU A 55 25.34 -8.15 2.62
N PHE A 56 25.44 -6.97 3.24
CA PHE A 56 24.45 -6.48 4.18
C PHE A 56 23.17 -6.04 3.46
N ASP A 57 23.26 -5.36 2.32
CA ASP A 57 22.12 -4.98 1.49
C ASP A 57 21.38 -6.21 0.96
N VAL A 58 22.11 -7.24 0.50
CA VAL A 58 21.52 -8.53 0.12
C VAL A 58 20.77 -9.13 1.30
N PHE A 59 21.38 -9.15 2.50
CA PHE A 59 20.77 -9.73 3.68
C PHE A 59 19.47 -9.01 4.08
N ILE A 60 19.45 -7.67 4.09
CA ILE A 60 18.22 -6.89 4.35
C ILE A 60 17.11 -7.30 3.39
N ASN A 61 17.44 -7.45 2.11
CA ASN A 61 16.45 -7.80 1.09
C ASN A 61 15.93 -9.23 1.19
N LEU A 62 16.74 -10.15 1.70
CA LEU A 62 16.29 -11.50 2.02
C LEU A 62 15.31 -11.47 3.21
N VAL A 63 15.64 -10.71 4.26
CA VAL A 63 14.74 -10.51 5.41
C VAL A 63 13.42 -9.85 4.97
N GLU A 64 13.48 -8.85 4.09
CA GLU A 64 12.28 -8.22 3.53
C GLU A 64 11.47 -9.22 2.68
N ALA A 65 12.12 -10.06 1.89
CA ALA A 65 11.45 -11.11 1.11
C ALA A 65 10.77 -12.16 1.99
N GLU A 66 11.36 -12.55 3.13
CA GLU A 66 10.72 -13.44 4.10
C GLU A 66 9.47 -12.80 4.74
N ALA A 67 9.55 -11.52 5.10
CA ALA A 67 8.41 -10.78 5.65
C ALA A 67 7.29 -10.61 4.61
N THR A 68 7.62 -10.23 3.37
CA THR A 68 6.66 -10.12 2.26
C THR A 68 6.02 -11.47 1.93
N LEU A 69 6.80 -12.56 1.92
CA LEU A 69 6.29 -13.91 1.69
C LEU A 69 5.25 -14.30 2.74
N THR A 70 5.51 -13.98 4.01
CA THR A 70 4.55 -14.21 5.11
C THR A 70 3.23 -13.49 4.85
N GLY A 71 3.30 -12.20 4.48
CA GLY A 71 2.10 -11.42 4.15
C GLY A 71 1.33 -11.94 2.93
N LEU A 72 2.03 -12.41 1.88
CA LEU A 72 1.39 -13.00 0.71
C LEU A 72 0.68 -14.33 1.02
N LEU A 73 1.25 -15.14 1.93
CA LEU A 73 0.62 -16.38 2.39
C LEU A 73 -0.67 -16.09 3.18
N GLU A 74 -0.65 -15.09 4.05
CA GLU A 74 -1.83 -14.61 4.79
C GLU A 74 -2.91 -14.07 3.85
N ASP A 75 -2.51 -13.28 2.84
CA ASP A 75 -3.43 -12.73 1.84
C ASP A 75 -4.08 -13.83 1.00
N ARG A 76 -3.29 -14.82 0.55
CA ARG A 76 -3.80 -15.98 -0.19
C ARG A 76 -4.79 -16.78 0.65
N ALA A 77 -4.49 -17.03 1.93
CA ALA A 77 -5.39 -17.75 2.83
C ALA A 77 -6.71 -16.99 3.05
N THR A 78 -6.63 -15.66 3.20
CA THR A 78 -7.81 -14.79 3.34
C THR A 78 -8.68 -14.84 2.10
N LEU A 79 -8.09 -14.74 0.91
CA LEU A 79 -8.82 -14.82 -0.35
C LEU A 79 -9.43 -16.18 -0.61
N GLN A 80 -8.70 -17.26 -0.31
CA GLN A 80 -9.23 -18.61 -0.44
C GLN A 80 -10.48 -18.77 0.44
N HIS A 81 -10.43 -18.31 1.69
CA HIS A 81 -11.59 -18.34 2.59
C HIS A 81 -12.76 -17.49 2.08
N GLN A 82 -12.49 -16.34 1.46
CA GLN A 82 -13.53 -15.50 0.85
C GLN A 82 -14.16 -16.20 -0.36
N LEU A 83 -13.34 -16.82 -1.21
CA LEU A 83 -13.79 -17.57 -2.39
C LEU A 83 -14.65 -18.78 -1.99
N ASP A 84 -14.22 -19.55 -0.98
CA ASP A 84 -14.97 -20.71 -0.49
C ASP A 84 -16.35 -20.31 0.02
N LYS A 85 -16.45 -19.17 0.72
CA LYS A 85 -17.75 -18.60 1.16
C LYS A 85 -18.64 -18.18 0.01
N LEU A 86 -18.07 -17.56 -1.04
CA LEU A 86 -18.84 -17.16 -2.22
C LEU A 86 -19.32 -18.37 -3.03
N ARG A 87 -18.51 -19.43 -3.10
CA ARG A 87 -18.87 -20.69 -3.78
C ARG A 87 -19.90 -21.52 -3.03
N ALA A 88 -19.95 -21.41 -1.69
CA ALA A 88 -20.97 -22.07 -0.87
C ALA A 88 -22.39 -21.54 -1.14
N ASN A 89 -22.50 -20.33 -1.70
CA ASN A 89 -23.77 -19.73 -2.11
C ASN A 89 -24.03 -19.99 -3.61
N LEU A 90 -25.09 -20.73 -3.93
CA LEU A 90 -25.45 -21.12 -5.31
C LEU A 90 -25.69 -19.94 -6.25
N GLU A 91 -26.14 -18.79 -5.72
CA GLU A 91 -26.36 -17.56 -6.50
C GLU A 91 -25.06 -16.84 -6.87
N THR A 92 -23.99 -17.04 -6.09
CA THR A 92 -22.70 -16.34 -6.30
C THR A 92 -21.60 -17.24 -6.86
N ALA A 93 -21.86 -18.54 -6.99
CA ALA A 93 -20.86 -19.55 -7.33
C ALA A 93 -20.16 -19.36 -8.70
N ASP A 94 -20.82 -18.73 -9.68
CA ASP A 94 -20.24 -18.46 -11.02
C ASP A 94 -20.26 -16.96 -11.38
N THR A 95 -20.08 -16.12 -10.35
CA THR A 95 -20.02 -14.66 -10.54
C THR A 95 -18.65 -14.20 -11.02
N SER A 96 -18.60 -13.02 -11.65
CA SER A 96 -17.34 -12.34 -11.99
C SER A 96 -16.46 -12.07 -10.77
N GLU A 97 -17.07 -11.96 -9.58
CA GLU A 97 -16.36 -11.78 -8.31
C GLU A 97 -15.57 -13.03 -7.91
N CYS A 98 -16.12 -14.24 -8.09
CA CYS A 98 -15.39 -15.50 -7.90
C CYS A 98 -14.21 -15.62 -8.86
N LYS A 99 -14.43 -15.33 -10.16
CA LYS A 99 -13.36 -15.38 -11.18
C LYS A 99 -12.23 -14.40 -10.85
N SER A 100 -12.58 -13.17 -10.46
CA SER A 100 -11.60 -12.18 -10.03
C SER A 100 -10.81 -12.63 -8.79
N MET A 101 -11.45 -13.29 -7.81
CA MET A 101 -10.73 -13.85 -6.65
C MET A 101 -9.80 -15.00 -7.02
N GLU A 102 -10.20 -15.85 -7.96
CA GLU A 102 -9.37 -16.95 -8.46
C GLU A 102 -8.09 -16.43 -9.15
N GLU A 103 -8.23 -15.44 -10.04
CA GLU A 103 -7.10 -14.75 -10.67
C GLU A 103 -6.16 -14.13 -9.63
N ASP A 104 -6.72 -13.49 -8.60
CA ASP A 104 -5.99 -12.88 -7.50
C ASP A 104 -5.21 -13.91 -6.65
N ILE A 105 -5.77 -15.11 -6.45
CA ILE A 105 -5.13 -16.23 -5.74
C ILE A 105 -4.02 -16.83 -6.58
N GLU A 106 -4.25 -17.00 -7.88
CA GLU A 106 -3.26 -17.50 -8.83
C GLU A 106 -2.05 -16.57 -8.88
N LEU A 107 -2.28 -15.27 -9.03
CA LEU A 107 -1.22 -14.26 -9.04
C LEU A 107 -0.37 -14.30 -7.77
N ARG A 108 -1.01 -14.38 -6.59
CA ARG A 108 -0.29 -14.52 -5.31
C ARG A 108 0.50 -15.82 -5.24
N SER A 109 -0.04 -16.91 -5.76
CA SER A 109 0.64 -18.20 -5.77
C SER A 109 1.90 -18.15 -6.63
N VAL A 110 1.84 -17.49 -7.79
CA VAL A 110 3.02 -17.21 -8.62
C VAL A 110 4.05 -16.38 -7.85
N GLN A 111 3.65 -15.27 -7.23
CA GLN A 111 4.56 -14.41 -6.45
C GLN A 111 5.22 -15.13 -5.26
N ILE A 112 4.45 -15.96 -4.55
CA ILE A 112 4.92 -16.82 -3.46
C ILE A 112 6.01 -17.76 -3.98
N GLN A 113 5.74 -18.49 -5.06
CA GLN A 113 6.70 -19.43 -5.64
C GLN A 113 7.98 -18.70 -6.07
N ASP A 114 7.83 -17.55 -6.70
CA ASP A 114 8.93 -16.74 -7.19
C ASP A 114 9.86 -16.22 -6.08
N LEU A 115 9.29 -15.78 -4.95
CA LEU A 115 10.07 -15.32 -3.78
C LEU A 115 10.71 -16.50 -3.07
N GLN A 116 9.98 -17.61 -2.89
CA GLN A 116 10.53 -18.84 -2.32
C GLN A 116 11.72 -19.35 -3.12
N GLN A 117 11.64 -19.37 -4.45
CA GLN A 117 12.77 -19.77 -5.30
C GLN A 117 13.98 -18.86 -5.09
N LYS A 118 13.80 -17.54 -4.96
CA LYS A 118 14.91 -16.60 -4.72
C LYS A 118 15.56 -16.78 -3.36
N LEU A 119 14.75 -17.05 -2.33
CA LEU A 119 15.25 -17.37 -0.99
C LEU A 119 16.09 -18.66 -1.02
N LEU A 120 15.61 -19.70 -1.71
CA LEU A 120 16.37 -20.93 -1.91
C LEU A 120 17.68 -20.68 -2.69
N ASP A 121 17.61 -19.98 -3.83
CA ASP A 121 18.76 -19.67 -4.68
C ASP A 121 19.82 -18.78 -4.01
N SER A 122 19.41 -18.02 -2.98
CA SER A 122 20.31 -17.19 -2.19
C SER A 122 21.31 -18.02 -1.37
N ASN A 123 20.94 -19.27 -1.03
CA ASN A 123 21.69 -20.18 -0.19
C ASN A 123 22.14 -19.55 1.15
N GLU A 124 21.30 -18.67 1.70
CA GLU A 124 21.69 -17.81 2.81
C GLU A 124 22.02 -18.60 4.09
N GLU A 125 21.39 -19.76 4.31
CA GLU A 125 21.70 -20.63 5.45
C GLU A 125 23.19 -21.06 5.45
N ASN A 126 23.72 -21.46 4.30
CA ASN A 126 25.14 -21.83 4.18
C ASN A 126 26.04 -20.60 4.14
N LYS A 127 25.59 -19.50 3.53
CA LYS A 127 26.35 -18.25 3.50
C LYS A 127 26.54 -17.65 4.87
N SER A 128 25.53 -17.67 5.74
CA SER A 128 25.62 -17.13 7.10
C SER A 128 26.74 -17.80 7.90
N LYS A 129 26.93 -19.11 7.72
CA LYS A 129 27.95 -19.92 8.40
C LYS A 129 29.38 -19.62 7.93
N THR A 130 29.54 -19.21 6.66
CA THR A 130 30.85 -19.05 6.00
C THR A 130 31.18 -17.60 5.64
N ARG A 131 30.27 -16.66 5.95
CA ARG A 131 30.34 -15.25 5.51
C ARG A 131 31.68 -14.61 5.87
N PHE A 132 32.14 -14.84 7.10
CA PHE A 132 33.32 -14.20 7.66
C PHE A 132 34.61 -15.00 7.53
N ASP A 133 34.57 -16.21 6.95
CA ASP A 133 35.75 -17.05 6.68
C ASP A 133 36.72 -16.38 5.69
N LYS A 134 36.25 -15.35 4.98
CA LYS A 134 37.08 -14.54 4.07
C LYS A 134 38.12 -13.70 4.82
N PHE A 135 37.87 -13.35 6.08
CA PHE A 135 38.80 -12.55 6.87
C PHE A 135 39.99 -13.41 7.32
N GLN A 136 41.19 -13.00 6.92
CA GLN A 136 42.44 -13.71 7.18
C GLN A 136 43.18 -13.17 8.40
N SER A 137 42.75 -12.03 8.96
CA SER A 137 43.42 -11.42 10.10
C SER A 137 42.46 -10.73 11.07
N MET A 138 42.93 -10.53 12.31
CA MET A 138 42.18 -9.82 13.34
C MET A 138 41.95 -8.34 12.99
N SER A 139 42.88 -7.70 12.26
CA SER A 139 42.72 -6.31 11.83
C SER A 139 41.57 -6.17 10.82
N GLU A 140 41.42 -7.12 9.90
CA GLU A 140 40.30 -7.21 8.97
C GLU A 140 38.97 -7.39 9.70
N ALA A 141 38.91 -8.31 10.67
CA ALA A 141 37.72 -8.52 11.48
C ALA A 141 37.34 -7.26 12.28
N LYS A 142 38.31 -6.58 12.91
CA LYS A 142 38.07 -5.32 13.64
C LYS A 142 37.57 -4.21 12.72
N PHE A 143 38.12 -4.11 11.50
CA PHE A 143 37.65 -3.15 10.50
C PHE A 143 36.22 -3.46 10.04
N ALA A 144 35.90 -4.73 9.77
CA ALA A 144 34.56 -5.17 9.41
C ALA A 144 33.53 -4.83 10.51
N LEU A 145 33.87 -5.11 11.77
CA LEU A 145 33.03 -4.75 12.91
C LEU A 145 32.79 -3.24 13.01
N LYS A 146 33.84 -2.43 12.79
CA LYS A 146 33.71 -0.97 12.74
C LYS A 146 32.72 -0.54 11.66
N VAL A 147 32.85 -1.08 10.44
CA VAL A 147 31.93 -0.78 9.32
C VAL A 147 30.50 -1.20 9.63
N LEU A 148 30.28 -2.38 10.24
CA LEU A 148 28.93 -2.82 10.63
C LEU A 148 28.32 -1.93 11.71
N PHE A 149 29.12 -1.47 12.67
CA PHE A 149 28.65 -0.58 13.72
C PHE A 149 28.22 0.78 13.16
N GLU A 150 29.01 1.34 12.24
CA GLU A 150 28.65 2.56 11.50
C GLU A 150 27.38 2.36 10.65
N GLN A 151 27.30 1.23 9.92
CA GLN A 151 26.13 0.91 9.10
C GLN A 151 24.86 0.74 9.94
N ALA A 152 24.93 0.09 11.10
CA ALA A 152 23.81 -0.04 12.02
C ALA A 152 23.32 1.32 12.53
N GLY A 153 24.24 2.26 12.80
CA GLY A 153 23.93 3.63 13.17
C GLY A 153 23.19 4.39 12.06
N GLU A 154 23.65 4.28 10.80
CA GLU A 154 22.98 4.94 9.67
C GLU A 154 21.57 4.37 9.43
N ILE A 155 21.37 3.05 9.51
CA ILE A 155 20.02 2.46 9.38
C ILE A 155 19.09 2.97 10.48
N GLN A 156 19.59 3.06 11.72
CA GLN A 156 18.78 3.55 12.83
C GLN A 156 18.38 5.03 12.60
N LYS A 157 19.28 5.84 12.05
CA LYS A 157 19.01 7.22 11.67
C LYS A 157 18.00 7.30 10.52
N GLU A 158 18.14 6.50 9.47
CA GLU A 158 17.17 6.43 8.37
C GLU A 158 15.77 6.01 8.87
N LYS A 159 15.71 5.02 9.75
CA LYS A 159 14.47 4.59 10.41
C LYS A 159 13.80 5.74 11.18
N ILE A 160 14.57 6.50 11.97
CA ILE A 160 14.06 7.66 12.70
C ILE A 160 13.51 8.70 11.72
N GLN A 161 14.24 9.01 10.64
CA GLN A 161 13.79 9.96 9.62
C GLN A 161 12.51 9.50 8.91
N MET A 162 12.41 8.22 8.55
CA MET A 162 11.18 7.65 7.98
C MET A 162 10.01 7.72 8.96
N GLN A 163 10.24 7.44 10.24
CA GLN A 163 9.21 7.53 11.27
C GLN A 163 8.70 8.96 11.45
N ILE A 164 9.59 9.96 11.42
CA ILE A 164 9.22 11.38 11.48
C ILE A 164 8.34 11.74 10.28
N LYS A 165 8.75 11.39 9.05
CA LYS A 165 7.95 11.65 7.83
C LYS A 165 6.59 10.96 7.86
N LEU A 166 6.52 9.76 8.42
CA LEU A 166 5.26 9.02 8.57
C LEU A 166 4.31 9.75 9.52
N ASN A 167 4.83 10.27 10.64
CA ASN A 167 4.04 11.06 11.58
C ASN A 167 3.54 12.37 10.95
N GLU A 168 4.42 13.10 10.25
CA GLU A 168 4.05 14.34 9.52
C GLU A 168 2.96 14.08 8.47
N LEU A 169 3.08 12.98 7.72
CA LEU A 169 2.08 12.62 6.72
C LEU A 169 0.74 12.22 7.37
N GLN A 170 0.79 11.55 8.52
CA GLN A 170 -0.40 11.20 9.29
C GLN A 170 -1.12 12.44 9.84
N GLU A 171 -0.37 13.43 10.34
CA GLU A 171 -0.92 14.71 10.78
C GLU A 171 -1.58 15.46 9.62
N SER A 172 -0.88 15.56 8.48
CA SER A 172 -1.42 16.19 7.25
C SER A 172 -2.68 15.47 6.74
N TYR A 173 -2.70 14.14 6.77
CA TYR A 173 -3.87 13.34 6.40
C TYR A 173 -5.08 13.68 7.29
N ASN A 174 -4.88 13.75 8.61
CA ASN A 174 -5.93 14.08 9.57
C ASN A 174 -6.47 15.51 9.33
N GLU A 175 -5.58 16.48 9.09
CA GLU A 175 -5.99 17.85 8.79
C GLU A 175 -6.85 17.95 7.52
N ILE A 176 -6.44 17.25 6.45
CA ILE A 176 -7.19 17.23 5.18
C ILE A 176 -8.54 16.55 5.41
N GLN A 177 -8.58 15.44 6.16
CA GLN A 177 -9.82 14.74 6.48
C GLN A 177 -10.80 15.63 7.24
N ASP A 178 -10.31 16.43 8.19
CA ASP A 178 -11.14 17.39 8.93
C ASP A 178 -11.61 18.56 8.06
N LYS A 179 -10.78 19.06 7.14
CA LYS A 179 -11.19 20.07 6.15
C LYS A 179 -12.29 19.54 5.23
N ILE A 180 -12.17 18.29 4.77
CA ILE A 180 -13.21 17.64 3.95
C ILE A 180 -14.53 17.57 4.73
N ARG A 181 -14.51 17.09 5.97
CA ARG A 181 -15.71 17.01 6.82
C ARG A 181 -16.38 18.37 7.02
N LYS A 182 -15.59 19.42 7.28
CA LYS A 182 -16.11 20.80 7.43
C LYS A 182 -16.74 21.30 6.14
N SER A 183 -16.09 21.09 5.00
CA SER A 183 -16.60 21.49 3.68
C SER A 183 -17.88 20.73 3.32
N GLU A 184 -17.94 19.43 3.55
CA GLU A 184 -19.15 18.61 3.33
C GLU A 184 -20.33 19.09 4.17
N SER A 185 -20.09 19.43 5.45
CA SER A 185 -21.12 19.99 6.32
C SER A 185 -21.61 21.35 5.84
N GLN A 186 -20.70 22.24 5.41
CA GLN A 186 -21.08 23.55 4.86
C GLN A 186 -21.86 23.43 3.55
N ARG A 187 -21.43 22.52 2.67
CA ARG A 187 -22.12 22.22 1.42
C ARG A 187 -23.55 21.76 1.68
N LYS A 188 -23.76 20.88 2.66
CA LYS A 188 -25.09 20.40 3.05
C LYS A 188 -26.00 21.53 3.53
N VAL A 189 -25.51 22.39 4.42
CA VAL A 189 -26.27 23.55 4.92
C VAL A 189 -26.63 24.53 3.79
N MET A 190 -25.71 24.75 2.84
CA MET A 190 -25.98 25.60 1.68
C MET A 190 -27.04 24.98 0.76
N GLU A 191 -26.99 23.66 0.56
CA GLU A 191 -27.95 22.91 -0.25
C GLU A 191 -29.36 22.98 0.36
N GLU A 192 -29.50 22.83 1.68
CA GLU A 192 -30.76 23.00 2.40
C GLU A 192 -31.34 24.43 2.22
N LYS A 193 -30.50 25.47 2.39
CA LYS A 193 -30.93 26.87 2.17
C LYS A 193 -31.38 27.15 0.72
N ASN A 194 -30.68 26.57 -0.26
CA ASN A 194 -31.04 26.74 -1.66
C ASN A 194 -32.37 26.06 -1.98
N LEU A 195 -32.64 24.89 -1.39
CA LEU A 195 -33.93 24.21 -1.53
C LEU A 195 -35.07 25.02 -0.91
N GLU A 196 -34.89 25.57 0.29
CA GLU A 196 -35.87 26.46 0.93
C GLU A 196 -36.19 27.69 0.06
N GLN A 197 -35.16 28.31 -0.53
CA GLN A 197 -35.35 29.45 -1.42
C GLN A 197 -36.11 29.08 -2.70
N LEU A 198 -35.83 27.91 -3.29
CA LEU A 198 -36.55 27.41 -4.46
C LEU A 198 -38.02 27.15 -4.13
N GLU A 199 -38.31 26.55 -2.98
CA GLU A 199 -39.69 26.28 -2.53
C GLU A 199 -40.47 27.59 -2.29
N TYR A 200 -39.84 28.56 -1.63
CA TYR A 200 -40.43 29.89 -1.44
C TYR A 200 -40.75 30.56 -2.77
N LEU A 201 -39.80 30.54 -3.71
CA LEU A 201 -39.96 31.17 -5.02
C LEU A 201 -41.07 30.47 -5.82
N GLN A 202 -41.11 29.14 -5.81
CA GLN A 202 -42.15 28.35 -6.46
C GLN A 202 -43.53 28.69 -5.91
N LYS A 203 -43.70 28.72 -4.58
CA LYS A 203 -44.97 29.08 -3.94
C LYS A 203 -45.44 30.48 -4.34
N SER A 204 -44.54 31.47 -4.34
CA SER A 204 -44.84 32.83 -4.80
C SER A 204 -45.26 32.85 -6.28
N TYR A 205 -44.61 32.07 -7.15
CA TYR A 205 -45.02 31.95 -8.55
C TYR A 205 -46.40 31.32 -8.70
N GLU A 206 -46.69 30.24 -7.98
CA GLU A 206 -48.00 29.56 -7.98
C GLU A 206 -49.13 30.48 -7.50
N GLU A 207 -48.89 31.26 -6.44
CA GLU A 207 -49.83 32.28 -5.93
C GLU A 207 -50.11 33.36 -7.00
N LYS A 208 -49.07 33.91 -7.63
CA LYS A 208 -49.21 34.91 -8.69
C LYS A 208 -49.98 34.37 -9.90
N VAL A 209 -49.68 33.15 -10.34
CA VAL A 209 -50.41 32.49 -11.45
C VAL A 209 -51.87 32.27 -11.07
N THR A 210 -52.15 31.85 -9.84
CA THR A 210 -53.51 31.64 -9.35
C THR A 210 -54.32 32.94 -9.36
N ILE A 211 -53.73 34.06 -8.93
CA ILE A 211 -54.36 35.38 -8.99
C ILE A 211 -54.68 35.78 -10.43
N LEU A 212 -53.73 35.62 -11.35
CA LEU A 212 -53.92 35.95 -12.77
C LEU A 212 -55.02 35.08 -13.41
N LEU A 213 -55.05 33.78 -13.12
CA LEU A 213 -56.10 32.88 -13.59
C LEU A 213 -57.49 33.27 -13.04
N ARG A 214 -57.57 33.73 -11.78
CA ARG A 214 -58.82 34.22 -11.17
C ARG A 214 -59.31 35.50 -11.83
N GLN A 215 -58.41 36.43 -12.15
CA GLN A 215 -58.72 37.68 -12.86
C GLN A 215 -59.23 37.40 -14.30
N LEU A 216 -58.59 36.47 -15.03
CA LEU A 216 -59.02 36.08 -16.38
C LEU A 216 -60.41 35.42 -16.43
N ARG A 217 -60.83 34.76 -15.34
CA ARG A 217 -62.17 34.17 -15.22
C ARG A 217 -63.26 35.17 -14.80
N GLY A 218 -62.95 36.45 -14.66
CA GLY A 218 -63.93 37.50 -14.35
C GLY A 218 -64.36 37.57 -12.87
N VAL A 219 -63.63 36.92 -11.96
CA VAL A 219 -63.92 36.98 -10.52
C VAL A 219 -63.19 38.19 -9.91
N LYS A 220 -63.92 39.19 -9.40
CA LYS A 220 -63.32 40.34 -8.71
C LYS A 220 -62.50 39.88 -7.49
N VAL A 221 -61.27 40.38 -7.38
CA VAL A 221 -60.40 40.17 -6.22
C VAL A 221 -60.69 41.31 -5.25
N ASP A 222 -61.41 41.04 -4.16
CA ASP A 222 -61.58 42.02 -3.09
C ASP A 222 -60.22 42.22 -2.39
N GLY A 223 -59.65 43.42 -2.56
CA GLY A 223 -58.42 43.83 -1.91
C GLY A 223 -58.68 44.17 -0.45
N GLY A 224 -58.20 43.31 0.45
CA GLY A 224 -58.01 43.65 1.86
C GLY A 224 -56.61 44.22 2.06
N TYR A 225 -56.55 45.45 2.58
CA TYR A 225 -55.35 46.11 3.09
C TYR A 225 -54.75 45.37 4.28
#